data_AF-A0A497MJ27-F1
#
_entry.id   AF-A0A497MJ27-F1
#
_cell.length_a   1.000
_cell.length_b   1.000
_cell.length_c   1.000
_cell.angle_alpha   90.00
_cell.angle_beta   90.00
_cell.angle_gamma   90.00
#
_symmetry.space_group_name_H-M   'P 1'
#
loop_
_entity.id
_entity.type
_entity.pdbx_description
1 polymer ?
#
loop_
_entity_poly.entity_id
_entity_poly.type
_entity_poly.pdbx_seq_one_letter_code
_entity_poly.pdbx_strand_id
1 'polypeptide(L)'
;MTGGFHLLISSSRYPTRTVRSLMRDLHTVIPHSHRMNRGKMSLEDLSEVARQLGARYVMLVARWKGIPGKLEFYRPQPRGLKLLPPIIYIRGVKLQRQYPTYWRKLRIRPRKLLIFKPPKDEEARLAEALSEFFASEGWTEPLEAEASQGTIYMEVSPQRLTFHSTLNGRLVEVGPSITIRHLVWRVEKPESQG
;
A
#
# COMPACT_ATOMS: atom_id res chain seq x y z
N MET A 1 -4.15 22.14 -13.88
CA MET A 1 -3.17 21.29 -13.16
C MET A 1 -3.71 19.88 -13.13
N THR A 2 -3.27 19.01 -14.04
CA THR A 2 -3.70 17.60 -14.10
C THR A 2 -3.11 16.88 -12.88
N GLY A 3 -3.91 16.63 -11.86
CA GLY A 3 -3.48 15.94 -10.64
C GLY A 3 -3.04 14.52 -10.96
N GLY A 4 -1.74 14.26 -10.85
CA GLY A 4 -1.18 12.92 -10.95
C GLY A 4 -1.54 12.06 -9.72
N PHE A 5 -1.43 10.75 -9.86
CA PHE A 5 -1.50 9.86 -8.71
C PHE A 5 -0.17 9.89 -7.93
N HIS A 6 -0.20 9.54 -6.65
CA HIS A 6 1.05 9.32 -5.91
C HIS A 6 1.54 7.88 -6.07
N LEU A 7 0.61 6.92 -6.02
CA LEU A 7 0.89 5.49 -6.04
C LEU A 7 0.08 4.75 -7.10
N LEU A 8 0.76 4.03 -7.99
CA LEU A 8 0.14 3.04 -8.87
C LEU A 8 0.19 1.65 -8.22
N ILE A 9 -0.97 1.03 -8.00
CA ILE A 9 -1.12 -0.31 -7.43
C ILE A 9 -1.40 -1.32 -8.55
N SER A 10 -0.52 -2.30 -8.69
CA SER A 10 -0.67 -3.40 -9.64
C SER A 10 -0.24 -4.72 -9.02
N SER A 11 -0.32 -5.79 -9.78
CA SER A 11 0.13 -7.12 -9.37
C SER A 11 1.36 -7.57 -10.17
N SER A 12 1.98 -8.65 -9.71
CA SER A 12 2.74 -9.53 -10.62
C SER A 12 1.81 -10.13 -11.71
N ARG A 13 2.39 -10.73 -12.76
CA ARG A 13 1.59 -11.43 -13.79
C ARG A 13 0.76 -12.56 -13.15
N TYR A 14 -0.42 -12.80 -13.72
CA TYR A 14 -1.37 -13.83 -13.31
C TYR A 14 -1.76 -13.79 -11.81
N PRO A 15 -2.34 -12.67 -11.32
CA PRO A 15 -2.76 -12.55 -9.93
C PRO A 15 -3.94 -13.48 -9.62
N THR A 16 -3.98 -13.98 -8.38
CA THR A 16 -5.14 -14.74 -7.87
C THR A 16 -6.26 -13.80 -7.41
N ARG A 17 -7.46 -14.36 -7.15
CA ARG A 17 -8.59 -13.60 -6.60
C ARG A 17 -8.24 -12.90 -5.28
N THR A 18 -7.45 -13.53 -4.43
CA THR A 18 -7.02 -12.97 -3.14
C THR A 18 -6.06 -11.79 -3.33
N VAL A 19 -5.09 -11.88 -4.25
CA VAL A 19 -4.21 -10.75 -4.61
C VAL A 19 -5.01 -9.57 -5.16
N ARG A 20 -5.95 -9.83 -6.09
CA ARG A 20 -6.84 -8.78 -6.62
C ARG A 20 -7.69 -8.13 -5.53
N SER A 21 -8.14 -8.92 -4.55
CA SER A 21 -8.91 -8.41 -3.40
C SER A 21 -8.05 -7.51 -2.53
N LEU A 22 -6.83 -7.93 -2.18
CA LEU A 22 -5.89 -7.13 -1.39
C LEU A 22 -5.59 -5.80 -2.07
N MET A 23 -5.25 -5.81 -3.37
CA MET A 23 -5.01 -4.58 -4.14
C MET A 23 -6.21 -3.63 -4.11
N ARG A 24 -7.44 -4.18 -4.17
CA ARG A 24 -8.66 -3.38 -4.13
C ARG A 24 -8.89 -2.78 -2.75
N ASP A 25 -8.67 -3.55 -1.69
CA ASP A 25 -8.82 -3.06 -0.33
C ASP A 25 -7.77 -1.98 -0.04
N LEU A 26 -6.50 -2.18 -0.45
CA LEU A 26 -5.44 -1.16 -0.35
C LEU A 26 -5.80 0.13 -1.10
N HIS A 27 -6.25 0.03 -2.35
CA HIS A 27 -6.71 1.19 -3.12
C HIS A 27 -7.88 1.95 -2.47
N THR A 28 -8.71 1.26 -1.67
CA THR A 28 -9.86 1.88 -1.00
C THR A 28 -9.44 2.70 0.23
N VAL A 29 -8.23 2.50 0.76
CA VAL A 29 -7.73 3.19 1.96
C VAL A 29 -6.49 4.05 1.71
N ILE A 30 -5.77 3.87 0.60
CA ILE A 30 -4.62 4.72 0.25
C ILE A 30 -5.11 5.89 -0.61
N PRO A 31 -5.06 7.15 -0.12
CA PRO A 31 -5.41 8.32 -0.91
C PRO A 31 -4.44 8.50 -2.08
N HIS A 32 -4.87 9.23 -3.11
CA HIS A 32 -4.07 9.49 -4.32
C HIS A 32 -3.51 8.22 -5.00
N SER A 33 -4.11 7.05 -4.76
CA SER A 33 -3.71 5.81 -5.41
C SER A 33 -4.55 5.51 -6.65
N HIS A 34 -3.94 4.84 -7.63
CA HIS A 34 -4.62 4.28 -8.78
C HIS A 34 -4.40 2.78 -8.82
N ARG A 35 -5.44 1.98 -9.02
CA ARG A 35 -5.30 0.52 -9.16
C ARG A 35 -5.55 0.09 -10.59
N MET A 36 -4.64 -0.70 -11.14
CA MET A 36 -4.83 -1.31 -12.45
C MET A 36 -4.53 -2.81 -12.47
N ASN A 37 -4.96 -3.44 -13.55
CA ASN A 37 -4.66 -4.84 -13.82
C ASN A 37 -3.33 -4.92 -14.59
N ARG A 38 -2.43 -5.81 -14.18
CA ARG A 38 -1.13 -5.99 -14.85
C ARG A 38 -1.24 -6.48 -16.29
N GLY A 39 -2.13 -7.43 -16.56
CA GLY A 39 -2.25 -8.06 -17.89
C GLY A 39 -0.93 -8.67 -18.37
N LYS A 40 -0.61 -8.45 -19.66
CA LYS A 40 0.63 -8.90 -20.30
C LYS A 40 1.78 -7.88 -20.18
N MET A 41 1.54 -6.72 -19.57
CA MET A 41 2.51 -5.61 -19.49
C MET A 41 3.86 -6.07 -18.93
N SER A 42 4.93 -5.66 -19.62
CA SER A 42 6.31 -5.73 -19.13
C SER A 42 6.49 -4.80 -17.91
N LEU A 43 7.68 -4.77 -17.30
CA LEU A 43 7.97 -3.77 -16.26
C LEU A 43 8.19 -2.38 -16.87
N GLU A 44 8.68 -2.32 -18.12
CA GLU A 44 8.84 -1.08 -18.87
C GLU A 44 7.49 -0.47 -19.22
N ASP A 45 6.55 -1.26 -19.74
CA ASP A 45 5.18 -0.82 -20.03
C ASP A 45 4.52 -0.27 -18.76
N LEU A 46 4.70 -0.95 -17.62
CA LEU A 46 4.13 -0.51 -16.36
C LEU A 46 4.78 0.79 -15.86
N SER A 47 6.08 0.97 -16.09
CA SER A 47 6.77 2.21 -15.78
C SER A 47 6.27 3.36 -16.65
N GLU A 48 6.11 3.13 -17.95
CA GLU A 48 5.60 4.12 -18.89
C GLU A 48 4.20 4.57 -18.51
N VAL A 49 3.31 3.62 -18.23
CA VAL A 49 1.95 3.91 -17.74
C VAL A 49 1.99 4.69 -16.42
N ALA A 50 2.85 4.31 -15.47
CA ALA A 50 3.00 5.05 -14.21
C ALA A 50 3.42 6.50 -14.45
N ARG A 51 4.39 6.73 -15.35
CA ARG A 51 4.85 8.06 -15.71
C ARG A 51 3.77 8.89 -16.40
N GLN A 52 3.01 8.31 -17.32
CA GLN A 52 1.89 8.98 -18.00
C GLN A 52 0.79 9.41 -17.02
N LEU A 53 0.54 8.58 -15.99
CA LEU A 53 -0.39 8.87 -14.91
C LEU A 53 0.17 9.83 -13.85
N GLY A 54 1.43 10.25 -13.98
CA GLY A 54 2.12 11.08 -13.00
C GLY A 54 2.41 10.38 -11.67
N ALA A 55 2.33 9.04 -11.62
CA ALA A 55 2.56 8.24 -10.42
C ALA A 55 4.02 8.32 -9.97
N ARG A 56 4.25 8.76 -8.73
CA ARG A 56 5.59 8.83 -8.12
C ARG A 56 6.15 7.44 -7.78
N TYR A 57 5.26 6.52 -7.40
CA TYR A 57 5.61 5.15 -7.01
C TYR A 57 4.73 4.12 -7.70
N VAL A 58 5.26 2.91 -7.83
CA VAL A 58 4.52 1.71 -8.22
C VAL A 58 4.63 0.68 -7.10
N MET A 59 3.51 0.19 -6.59
CA MET A 59 3.45 -0.95 -5.70
C MET A 59 3.00 -2.20 -6.47
N LEU A 60 3.80 -3.25 -6.42
CA LEU A 60 3.44 -4.57 -6.91
C LEU A 60 3.08 -5.50 -5.76
N VAL A 61 1.90 -6.12 -5.87
CA VAL A 61 1.50 -7.23 -5.01
C VAL A 61 1.84 -8.54 -5.73
N ALA A 62 2.85 -9.25 -5.24
CA ALA A 62 3.25 -10.54 -5.79
C ALA A 62 2.61 -11.71 -5.02
N ARG A 63 2.34 -12.81 -5.73
CA ARG A 63 1.77 -14.02 -5.13
C ARG A 63 2.85 -15.00 -4.63
N TRP A 64 2.55 -15.72 -3.56
CA TRP A 64 3.26 -16.92 -3.14
C TRP A 64 2.23 -18.04 -2.88
N LYS A 65 2.38 -19.20 -3.51
CA LYS A 65 1.44 -20.34 -3.39
C LYS A 65 -0.06 -19.95 -3.46
N GLY A 66 -0.40 -18.96 -4.29
CA GLY A 66 -1.77 -18.50 -4.53
C GLY A 66 -2.29 -17.39 -3.59
N ILE A 67 -1.59 -17.09 -2.50
CA ILE A 67 -1.89 -15.97 -1.59
C ILE A 67 -0.97 -14.77 -1.85
N PRO A 68 -1.30 -13.55 -1.38
CA PRO A 68 -0.35 -12.44 -1.37
C PRO A 68 0.92 -12.84 -0.60
N GLY A 69 2.07 -12.76 -1.26
CA GLY A 69 3.36 -13.21 -0.73
C GLY A 69 4.31 -12.08 -0.37
N LYS A 70 4.28 -10.98 -1.11
CA LYS A 70 5.08 -9.78 -0.81
C LYS A 70 4.49 -8.51 -1.44
N LEU A 71 4.81 -7.37 -0.83
CA LEU A 71 4.67 -6.04 -1.41
C LEU A 71 6.06 -5.55 -1.82
N GLU A 72 6.15 -5.05 -3.05
CA GLU A 72 7.37 -4.46 -3.60
C GLU A 72 7.06 -3.04 -4.08
N PHE A 73 7.93 -2.09 -3.75
CA PHE A 73 7.79 -0.69 -4.13
C PHE A 73 8.84 -0.34 -5.17
N TYR A 74 8.46 0.47 -6.15
CA TYR A 74 9.33 0.86 -7.24
C TYR A 74 9.20 2.34 -7.55
N ARG A 75 10.30 2.93 -8.03
CA ARG A 75 10.31 4.21 -8.71
C ARG A 75 10.23 3.98 -10.23
N PRO A 76 9.26 4.58 -10.94
CA PRO A 76 9.25 4.59 -12.39
C PRO A 76 10.51 5.25 -12.96
N GLN A 77 11.08 4.64 -13.99
CA GLN A 77 12.23 5.15 -14.74
C GLN A 77 11.96 5.06 -16.26
N PRO A 78 12.70 5.79 -17.11
CA PRO A 78 12.54 5.71 -18.57
C PRO A 78 12.64 4.29 -19.14
N ARG A 79 13.40 3.40 -18.50
CA ARG A 79 13.64 2.02 -18.96
C ARG A 79 13.30 1.01 -17.87
N GLY A 80 12.08 1.08 -17.33
CA GLY A 80 11.57 0.12 -16.35
C GLY A 80 11.44 0.67 -14.94
N LEU A 81 11.48 -0.22 -13.95
CA LEU A 81 11.16 0.06 -12.55
C LEU A 81 12.38 -0.17 -11.66
N LYS A 82 12.77 0.85 -10.88
CA LYS A 82 13.81 0.72 -9.85
C LYS A 82 13.17 0.27 -8.54
N LEU A 83 13.52 -0.93 -8.07
CA LEU A 83 13.05 -1.44 -6.78
C LEU A 83 13.57 -0.57 -5.63
N LEU A 84 12.68 -0.28 -4.68
CA LEU A 84 12.94 0.50 -3.47
C LEU A 84 12.73 -0.39 -2.24
N PRO A 85 13.58 -0.26 -1.21
CA PRO A 85 13.35 -0.95 0.05
C PRO A 85 12.22 -0.27 0.87
N PRO A 86 11.54 -1.01 1.76
CA PRO A 86 11.70 -2.44 1.99
C PRO A 86 10.84 -3.28 1.04
N ILE A 87 11.27 -4.53 0.79
CA ILE A 87 10.34 -5.58 0.37
C ILE A 87 9.63 -6.09 1.63
N ILE A 88 8.30 -6.07 1.62
CA ILE A 88 7.49 -6.53 2.75
C ILE A 88 6.97 -7.93 2.44
N TYR A 89 7.53 -8.96 3.09
CA TYR A 89 7.03 -10.32 2.94
C TYR A 89 5.79 -10.52 3.82
N ILE A 90 4.76 -11.12 3.24
CA ILE A 90 3.45 -11.28 3.86
C ILE A 90 3.33 -12.70 4.44
N ARG A 91 3.01 -12.79 5.73
CA ARG A 91 2.61 -14.05 6.39
C ARG A 91 1.13 -14.33 6.17
N GLY A 92 0.29 -13.30 6.19
CA GLY A 92 -1.15 -13.43 6.03
C GLY A 92 -1.83 -12.10 5.77
N VAL A 93 -3.08 -12.15 5.30
CA VAL A 93 -3.92 -10.96 5.12
C VAL A 93 -5.32 -11.24 5.66
N LYS A 94 -5.90 -10.23 6.32
CA LYS A 94 -7.33 -10.17 6.63
C LYS A 94 -7.95 -9.09 5.74
N LEU A 95 -8.79 -9.50 4.79
CA LEU A 95 -9.41 -8.61 3.81
C LEU A 95 -10.65 -7.92 4.39
N GLN A 96 -11.05 -6.79 3.81
CA GLN A 96 -12.19 -5.99 4.29
C GLN A 96 -13.47 -6.81 4.49
N ARG A 97 -13.72 -7.77 3.59
CA ARG A 97 -14.91 -8.64 3.64
C ARG A 97 -14.97 -9.57 4.86
N GLN A 98 -13.88 -9.67 5.62
CA GLN A 98 -13.79 -10.47 6.84
C GLN A 98 -14.01 -9.62 8.10
N TYR A 99 -14.27 -8.32 7.94
CA TYR A 99 -14.65 -7.42 9.03
C TYR A 99 -16.17 -7.24 9.08
N PRO A 100 -16.76 -7.01 10.27
CA PRO A 100 -18.18 -6.70 10.41
C PRO A 100 -18.55 -5.41 9.67
N THR A 101 -17.72 -4.38 9.82
CA THR A 101 -17.87 -3.12 9.09
C THR A 101 -17.47 -3.34 7.65
N TYR A 102 -18.34 -2.98 6.71
CA TYR A 102 -18.04 -3.10 5.30
C TYR A 102 -17.75 -1.74 4.65
N TRP A 103 -16.57 -1.20 4.96
CA TRP A 103 -16.08 0.11 4.50
C TRP A 103 -16.31 0.36 3.00
N ARG A 104 -16.05 -0.66 2.18
CA ARG A 104 -16.22 -0.59 0.73
C ARG A 104 -17.64 -0.22 0.27
N LYS A 105 -18.69 -0.60 1.02
CA LYS A 105 -20.08 -0.24 0.70
C LYS A 105 -20.45 1.18 1.14
N LEU A 106 -19.69 1.77 2.06
CA LEU A 106 -19.92 3.14 2.52
C LEU A 106 -19.53 4.18 1.45
N ARG A 107 -18.78 3.77 0.42
CA ARG A 107 -18.32 4.61 -0.71
C ARG A 107 -17.57 5.87 -0.23
N ILE A 108 -16.99 5.82 0.95
CA ILE A 108 -16.15 6.87 1.50
C ILE A 108 -14.84 6.88 0.71
N ARG A 109 -14.49 8.04 0.16
CA ARG A 109 -13.21 8.23 -0.55
C ARG A 109 -12.13 8.60 0.46
N PRO A 110 -10.98 7.92 0.48
CA PRO A 110 -9.86 8.34 1.32
C PRO A 110 -9.35 9.68 0.83
N ARG A 111 -9.29 10.68 1.72
CA ARG A 111 -8.81 12.03 1.42
C ARG A 111 -7.41 12.25 1.95
N LYS A 112 -7.16 11.75 3.16
CA LYS A 112 -5.94 11.97 3.93
C LYS A 112 -5.50 10.66 4.56
N LEU A 113 -4.20 10.44 4.66
CA LEU A 113 -3.61 9.33 5.39
C LEU A 113 -2.62 9.86 6.42
N LEU A 114 -2.83 9.49 7.68
CA LEU A 114 -1.96 9.80 8.81
C LEU A 114 -1.39 8.51 9.36
N ILE A 115 -0.16 8.53 9.86
CA ILE A 115 0.37 7.39 10.61
C ILE A 115 -0.04 7.52 12.08
N PHE A 116 -0.60 6.44 12.58
CA PHE A 116 -1.14 6.34 13.92
C PHE A 116 -0.04 5.98 14.90
N LYS A 117 0.16 6.86 15.88
CA LYS A 117 1.25 6.82 16.86
C LYS A 117 2.63 6.95 16.20
N PRO A 118 3.55 7.77 16.76
CA PRO A 118 4.92 7.77 16.31
C PRO A 118 5.53 6.38 16.61
N PRO A 119 6.13 5.71 15.61
CA PRO A 119 6.73 4.41 15.79
C PRO A 119 7.99 4.54 16.64
N LYS A 120 8.22 3.60 17.56
CA LYS A 120 9.45 3.57 18.39
C LYS A 120 10.50 2.68 17.73
N ASP A 121 11.77 3.04 17.85
CA ASP A 121 12.93 2.22 17.47
C ASP A 121 12.87 1.62 16.03
N GLU A 122 12.71 0.29 15.88
CA GLU A 122 12.72 -0.42 14.58
C GLU A 122 11.51 -0.10 13.69
N GLU A 123 10.40 0.33 14.28
CA GLU A 123 9.15 0.64 13.55
C GLU A 123 9.30 1.92 12.72
N ALA A 124 10.17 2.83 13.16
CA ALA A 124 10.32 4.17 12.60
C ALA A 124 10.71 4.10 11.11
N ARG A 125 11.63 3.19 10.78
CA ARG A 125 12.12 3.02 9.42
C ARG A 125 11.04 2.50 8.46
N LEU A 126 10.23 1.53 8.90
CA LEU A 126 9.13 1.01 8.08
C LEU A 126 8.06 2.09 7.89
N ALA A 127 7.71 2.79 8.96
CA ALA A 127 6.70 3.83 8.91
C ALA A 127 7.15 5.03 8.05
N GLU A 128 8.41 5.43 8.10
CA GLU A 128 8.99 6.46 7.22
C GLU A 128 8.89 6.04 5.74
N ALA A 129 9.28 4.80 5.41
CA ALA A 129 9.15 4.29 4.05
C ALA A 129 7.70 4.24 3.57
N LEU A 130 6.77 3.77 4.41
CA LEU A 130 5.34 3.74 4.06
C LEU A 130 4.73 5.14 4.00
N SER A 131 5.19 6.09 4.83
CA SER A 131 4.82 7.50 4.77
C SER A 131 5.16 8.08 3.40
N GLU A 132 6.38 7.83 2.92
CA GLU A 132 6.83 8.25 1.60
C GLU A 132 6.00 7.59 0.49
N PHE A 133 5.79 6.27 0.52
CA PHE A 133 5.11 5.55 -0.57
C PHE A 133 3.60 5.81 -0.62
N PHE A 134 2.96 6.09 0.52
CA PHE A 134 1.52 6.30 0.61
C PHE A 134 1.11 7.77 0.73
N ALA A 135 2.08 8.70 0.64
CA ALA A 135 1.88 10.14 0.81
C ALA A 135 1.14 10.45 2.12
N SER A 136 1.65 9.94 3.24
CA SER A 136 1.10 10.31 4.53
C SER A 136 1.38 11.79 4.81
N GLU A 137 0.39 12.46 5.40
CA GLU A 137 0.45 13.89 5.77
C GLU A 137 1.04 14.13 7.17
N GLY A 138 1.52 13.09 7.86
CA GLY A 138 2.15 13.20 9.17
C GLY A 138 1.66 12.16 10.18
N TRP A 139 1.93 12.45 11.46
CA TRP A 139 1.64 11.57 12.60
C TRP A 139 0.48 12.12 13.42
N THR A 140 -0.25 11.24 14.09
CA THR A 140 -1.36 11.64 14.97
C THR A 140 -1.60 10.60 16.07
N GLU A 141 -2.18 11.07 17.17
CA GLU A 141 -2.66 10.23 18.26
C GLU A 141 -4.17 9.94 18.18
N PRO A 142 -4.63 8.78 18.70
CA PRO A 142 -6.04 8.38 18.76
C PRO A 142 -7.04 9.43 19.22
N LEU A 143 -6.64 10.28 20.17
CA LEU A 143 -7.50 11.24 20.85
C LEU A 143 -7.65 12.56 20.09
N GLU A 144 -6.67 12.90 19.24
CA GLU A 144 -6.63 14.15 18.47
C GLU A 144 -7.11 13.97 17.02
N ALA A 145 -7.50 12.75 16.67
CA ALA A 145 -8.06 12.39 15.37
C ALA A 145 -9.40 13.12 15.14
N GLU A 146 -9.34 14.37 14.68
CA GLU A 146 -10.49 15.09 14.17
C GLU A 146 -11.21 14.18 13.18
N ALA A 147 -12.45 13.83 13.52
CA ALA A 147 -13.26 12.83 12.86
C ALA A 147 -13.77 13.33 11.50
N SER A 148 -12.89 13.77 10.61
CA SER A 148 -13.27 14.09 9.24
C SER A 148 -13.47 12.80 8.46
N GLN A 149 -14.66 12.66 7.89
CA GLN A 149 -15.02 11.50 7.06
C GLN A 149 -14.01 11.34 5.91
N GLY A 150 -13.38 10.16 5.84
CA GLY A 150 -12.39 9.84 4.80
C GLY A 150 -10.93 10.08 5.21
N THR A 151 -10.65 10.43 6.47
CA THR A 151 -9.30 10.31 7.03
C THR A 151 -9.00 8.85 7.33
N ILE A 152 -7.85 8.38 6.86
CA ILE A 152 -7.33 7.04 7.11
C ILE A 152 -6.16 7.14 8.08
N TYR A 153 -6.21 6.34 9.14
CA TYR A 153 -5.14 6.21 10.10
C TYR A 153 -4.43 4.88 9.86
N MET A 154 -3.18 4.93 9.42
CA MET A 154 -2.36 3.75 9.19
C MET A 154 -1.58 3.44 10.46
N GLU A 155 -1.79 2.26 11.02
CA GLU A 155 -1.01 1.77 12.16
C GLU A 155 0.06 0.81 11.64
N VAL A 156 1.31 1.08 12.01
CA VAL A 156 2.49 0.36 11.53
C VAL A 156 3.20 -0.27 12.72
N SER A 157 3.37 -1.59 12.70
CA SER A 157 4.25 -2.32 13.61
C SER A 157 5.11 -3.32 12.83
N PRO A 158 6.14 -3.94 13.42
CA PRO A 158 7.02 -4.86 12.71
C PRO A 158 6.29 -6.15 12.30
N GLN A 159 5.15 -6.47 12.93
CA GLN A 159 4.36 -7.67 12.65
C GLN A 159 3.07 -7.37 11.87
N ARG A 160 2.57 -6.14 11.86
CA ARG A 160 1.26 -5.83 11.28
C ARG A 160 1.20 -4.43 10.67
N LEU A 161 0.51 -4.35 9.54
CA LEU A 161 0.04 -3.11 8.94
C LEU A 161 -1.49 -3.09 8.97
N THR A 162 -2.07 -2.05 9.55
CA THR A 162 -3.52 -1.86 9.69
C THR A 162 -3.95 -0.48 9.26
N PHE A 163 -5.21 -0.35 8.87
CA PHE A 163 -5.82 0.93 8.55
C PHE A 163 -7.09 1.09 9.37
N HIS A 164 -7.35 2.32 9.80
CA HIS A 164 -8.51 2.67 10.59
C HIS A 164 -9.16 3.92 10.01
N SER A 165 -10.45 4.11 10.27
CA SER A 165 -11.16 5.35 9.98
C SER A 165 -12.23 5.58 11.03
N THR A 166 -12.62 6.83 11.23
CA THR A 166 -13.75 7.16 12.09
C THR A 166 -15.07 6.88 11.37
N LEU A 167 -15.96 6.13 12.03
CA LEU A 167 -17.33 5.85 11.62
C LEU A 167 -18.25 6.06 12.84
N ASN A 168 -19.24 6.95 12.70
CA ASN A 168 -20.18 7.28 13.79
C ASN A 168 -19.48 7.64 15.12
N GLY A 169 -18.42 8.45 15.03
CA GLY A 169 -17.63 8.88 16.19
C GLY A 169 -16.74 7.79 16.81
N ARG A 170 -16.63 6.60 16.20
CA ARG A 170 -15.78 5.50 16.67
C ARG A 170 -14.70 5.18 15.65
N LEU A 171 -13.47 4.97 16.12
CA LEU A 171 -12.40 4.45 15.29
C LEU A 171 -12.65 2.97 15.02
N VAL A 172 -12.65 2.58 13.73
CA VAL A 172 -12.87 1.19 13.30
C VAL A 172 -11.81 0.76 12.29
N GLU A 173 -11.39 -0.51 12.34
CA GLU A 173 -10.50 -1.09 11.33
C GLU A 173 -11.20 -1.10 9.95
N VAL A 174 -10.48 -0.65 8.93
CA VAL A 174 -10.90 -0.58 7.53
C VAL A 174 -9.77 -1.06 6.61
N GLY A 175 -10.08 -1.26 5.34
CA GLY A 175 -9.17 -1.85 4.37
C GLY A 175 -8.74 -3.28 4.73
N PRO A 176 -7.56 -3.69 4.25
CA PRO A 176 -6.96 -4.95 4.64
C PRO A 176 -6.06 -4.76 5.86
N SER A 177 -5.93 -5.80 6.67
CA SER A 177 -4.79 -5.94 7.57
C SER A 177 -3.78 -6.91 6.97
N ILE A 178 -2.50 -6.56 7.07
CA ILE A 178 -1.39 -7.35 6.53
C ILE A 178 -0.52 -7.79 7.70
N THR A 179 -0.34 -9.11 7.86
CA THR A 179 0.63 -9.68 8.80
C THR A 179 1.98 -9.81 8.10
N ILE A 180 2.98 -9.14 8.65
CA ILE A 180 4.34 -9.10 8.12
C ILE A 180 5.09 -10.35 8.58
N ARG A 181 5.79 -11.01 7.65
CA ARG A 181 6.67 -12.14 7.94
C ARG A 181 8.09 -11.67 8.26
N HIS A 182 8.65 -10.82 7.40
CA HIS A 182 9.94 -10.16 7.55
C HIS A 182 10.08 -9.03 6.52
N LEU A 183 11.07 -8.17 6.72
CA LEU A 183 11.40 -7.03 5.85
C LEU A 183 12.77 -7.24 5.23
N VAL A 184 12.93 -6.89 3.95
CA VAL A 184 14.24 -6.89 3.27
C VAL A 184 14.58 -5.47 2.84
N TRP A 185 15.66 -4.94 3.43
CA TRP A 185 16.11 -3.55 3.21
C TRP A 185 17.27 -3.42 2.22
N ARG A 186 18.02 -4.51 1.97
CA ARG A 186 19.05 -4.53 0.93
C ARG A 186 18.45 -5.10 -0.35
N VAL A 187 18.45 -4.28 -1.39
CA VAL A 187 17.98 -4.65 -2.73
C VAL A 187 19.14 -4.42 -3.69
N GLU A 188 20.10 -5.35 -3.65
CA GLU A 188 21.16 -5.41 -4.67
C GLU A 188 20.59 -6.00 -5.96
N LYS A 189 21.04 -5.46 -7.11
CA LYS A 189 20.82 -6.10 -8.41
C LYS A 189 21.54 -7.46 -8.37
N PRO A 190 20.93 -8.58 -8.79
CA PRO A 190 21.76 -9.69 -9.25
C PRO A 190 22.56 -9.16 -10.44
N GLU A 191 23.89 -9.21 -10.33
CA GLU A 191 24.77 -9.01 -11.48
C GLU A 191 24.33 -10.00 -12.56
N SER A 192 23.99 -9.46 -13.72
CA SER A 192 23.93 -10.26 -14.94
C SER A 192 25.34 -10.79 -15.17
N GLN A 193 25.59 -12.04 -14.82
CA GLN A 193 26.73 -12.75 -15.38
C GLN A 193 26.51 -12.80 -16.89
N GLY A 194 27.40 -12.12 -17.60
CA GLY A 194 27.47 -12.12 -19.06
C GLY A 194 28.00 -13.43 -19.60
#